data_AF-A0A0B1SS02-F1
#
_entry.id   AF-A0A0B1SS02-F1
#
_cell.length_a   1.000
_cell.length_b   1.000
_cell.length_c   1.000
_cell.angle_alpha   90.00
_cell.angle_beta   90.00
_cell.angle_gamma   90.00
#
_symmetry.space_group_name_H-M   'P 1'
#
loop_
_entity.id
_entity.type
_entity.pdbx_description
1 polymer ?
#
loop_
_entity_poly.entity_id
_entity_poly.type
_entity_poly.pdbx_seq_one_letter_code
_entity_poly.pdbx_strand_id
1 'polypeptide(L)'
;MQGYFRKPKREEQYVQVAPEVSGGEPRYVKAPKVLTEYDKCKLECKRKRDEANRKENIATLREQLAALEAEEAAAEKSRGAAEEIPANDAEVIQAFS
;
A
#
# COMPACT_ATOMS: atom_id res chain seq x y z
N MET A 1 -17.72 -10.82 -28.23
CA MET A 1 -18.98 -10.47 -27.57
C MET A 1 -18.82 -10.64 -26.06
N GLN A 2 -18.65 -9.55 -25.29
CA GLN A 2 -18.63 -9.62 -23.83
C GLN A 2 -20.05 -9.38 -23.32
N GLY A 3 -20.73 -10.46 -22.93
CA GLY A 3 -22.05 -10.40 -22.31
C GLY A 3 -21.93 -9.85 -20.89
N TYR A 4 -22.33 -8.60 -20.68
CA TYR A 4 -22.51 -8.04 -19.34
C TYR A 4 -23.71 -8.73 -18.68
N PHE A 5 -23.45 -9.80 -17.95
CA PHE A 5 -24.43 -10.46 -17.09
C PHE A 5 -24.81 -9.47 -15.97
N ARG A 6 -25.87 -8.68 -16.19
CA ARG A 6 -26.41 -7.80 -15.14
C ARG A 6 -26.96 -8.68 -14.03
N LYS A 7 -26.17 -8.81 -12.94
CA LYS A 7 -26.62 -9.50 -11.74
C LYS A 7 -27.90 -8.84 -11.23
N PRO A 8 -28.93 -9.62 -10.86
CA PRO A 8 -30.15 -9.05 -10.28
C PRO A 8 -29.78 -8.25 -9.03
N LYS A 9 -30.29 -7.02 -8.93
CA LYS A 9 -30.18 -6.23 -7.71
C LYS A 9 -30.93 -7.01 -6.61
N ARG A 10 -30.23 -7.45 -5.57
CA ARG A 10 -30.88 -8.00 -4.38
C ARG A 10 -31.77 -6.91 -3.79
N GLU A 11 -33.03 -7.24 -3.53
CA GLU A 11 -33.96 -6.38 -2.82
C GLU A 11 -33.38 -6.02 -1.44
N GLU A 12 -33.28 -4.73 -1.16
CA GLU A 12 -32.77 -4.24 0.12
C GLU A 12 -33.88 -4.38 1.16
N GLN A 13 -33.67 -5.24 2.16
CA GLN A 13 -34.56 -5.35 3.31
C GLN A 13 -34.23 -4.23 4.31
N TYR A 14 -35.26 -3.52 4.77
CA TYR A 14 -35.15 -2.48 5.80
C TYR A 14 -35.79 -2.98 7.09
N VAL A 15 -35.18 -2.68 8.23
CA VAL A 15 -35.69 -3.02 9.56
C VAL A 15 -36.07 -1.74 10.29
N GLN A 16 -37.21 -1.77 10.96
CA GLN A 16 -37.69 -0.68 11.78
C GLN A 16 -36.94 -0.68 13.12
N VAL A 17 -36.28 0.43 13.44
CA VAL A 17 -35.61 0.66 14.72
C VAL A 17 -36.54 1.48 15.58
N ALA A 18 -36.82 0.97 16.79
CA ALA A 18 -37.62 1.68 17.76
C ALA A 18 -36.94 3.00 18.17
N PRO A 19 -37.71 4.07 18.37
CA PRO A 19 -37.17 5.33 18.87
C PRO A 19 -36.62 5.15 20.29
N GLU A 20 -35.48 5.77 20.57
CA GLU A 20 -34.83 5.74 21.89
C GLU A 20 -35.61 6.56 22.95
N VAL A 21 -36.59 7.37 22.52
CA VAL A 21 -37.41 8.24 23.35
C VAL A 21 -38.90 7.95 23.16
N SER A 22 -39.69 8.02 24.25
CA SER A 22 -41.14 7.79 24.20
C SER A 22 -41.84 8.86 23.36
N GLY A 23 -42.43 8.43 22.24
CA GLY A 23 -43.15 9.30 21.30
C GLY A 23 -42.38 9.67 20.03
N GLY A 24 -41.15 9.19 19.84
CA GLY A 24 -40.39 9.42 18.60
C GLY A 24 -40.91 8.61 17.41
N GLU A 25 -40.68 9.10 16.18
CA GLU A 25 -40.97 8.30 14.98
C GLU A 25 -39.93 7.19 14.78
N PRO A 26 -40.36 5.97 14.42
CA PRO A 26 -39.45 4.87 14.16
C PRO A 26 -38.60 5.12 12.90
N ARG A 27 -37.31 4.77 12.96
CA ARG A 27 -36.37 4.92 11.84
C ARG A 27 -36.19 3.61 11.09
N TYR A 28 -36.21 3.63 9.77
CA TYR A 28 -35.90 2.45 8.96
C TYR A 28 -34.42 2.43 8.58
N VAL A 29 -33.69 1.39 9.02
CA VAL A 29 -32.28 1.18 8.66
C VAL A 29 -32.14 -0.05 7.77
N LYS A 30 -31.11 -0.08 6.93
CA LYS A 30 -30.82 -1.29 6.13
C LYS A 30 -30.58 -2.47 7.07
N ALA A 31 -31.25 -3.59 6.78
CA ALA A 31 -31.10 -4.81 7.55
C ALA A 31 -29.62 -5.24 7.58
N PRO A 32 -29.09 -5.62 8.75
CA PRO A 32 -27.78 -6.24 8.82
C PRO A 32 -27.75 -7.46 7.91
N LYS A 33 -26.78 -7.50 6.99
CA LYS A 33 -26.64 -8.63 6.09
C LYS A 33 -26.18 -9.84 6.90
N VAL A 34 -27.10 -10.78 7.14
CA VAL A 34 -26.76 -12.07 7.74
C VAL A 34 -25.88 -12.84 6.75
N LEU A 35 -24.64 -13.09 7.14
CA LEU A 35 -23.69 -13.86 6.34
C LEU A 35 -24.02 -15.34 6.46
N THR A 36 -24.13 -16.01 5.32
CA THR A 36 -24.24 -17.47 5.28
C THR A 36 -22.93 -18.12 5.71
N GLU A 37 -22.96 -19.39 6.13
CA GLU A 37 -21.74 -20.14 6.44
C GLU A 37 -20.75 -20.19 5.26
N TYR A 38 -21.28 -20.25 4.05
CA TYR A 38 -20.48 -20.16 2.84
C TYR A 38 -19.82 -18.79 2.67
N ASP A 39 -20.53 -17.69 2.96
CA ASP A 39 -19.95 -16.35 2.92
C ASP A 39 -18.83 -16.18 3.95
N LYS A 40 -19.00 -16.74 5.15
CA LYS A 40 -17.97 -16.74 6.20
C LYS A 40 -16.72 -17.51 5.74
N CYS A 41 -16.91 -18.71 5.19
CA CYS A 41 -15.81 -19.50 4.61
C CYS A 41 -15.05 -18.73 3.53
N LYS A 42 -15.78 -18.04 2.64
CA LYS A 42 -15.19 -17.22 1.58
C LYS A 42 -14.36 -16.06 2.13
N LEU A 43 -14.82 -15.40 3.20
CA LEU A 43 -14.07 -14.32 3.85
C LEU A 43 -12.77 -14.82 4.47
N GLU A 44 -12.80 -15.97 5.15
CA GLU A 44 -11.61 -16.59 5.72
C GLU A 44 -10.61 -17.01 4.63
N CYS A 45 -11.08 -17.61 3.54
CA CYS A 45 -10.25 -17.94 2.38
C CYS A 45 -9.62 -16.69 1.73
N LYS A 46 -10.37 -15.58 1.67
CA LYS A 46 -9.82 -14.29 1.20
C LYS A 46 -8.76 -13.78 2.17
N ARG A 47 -9.02 -13.83 3.48
CA ARG A 47 -8.08 -13.36 4.51
C ARG A 47 -6.73 -14.05 4.42
N LYS A 48 -6.73 -15.39 4.30
CA LYS A 48 -5.49 -16.18 4.15
C LYS A 48 -4.71 -15.82 2.89
N ARG A 49 -5.42 -15.60 1.78
CA ARG A 49 -4.79 -15.18 0.51
C ARG A 49 -4.17 -13.79 0.63
N ASP A 50 -4.92 -12.83 1.19
CA ASP A 50 -4.44 -11.46 1.37
C ASP A 50 -3.22 -11.44 2.31
N GLU A 51 -3.17 -12.31 3.31
CA GLU A 51 -1.99 -12.48 4.17
C GLU A 51 -0.77 -12.99 3.41
N ALA A 52 -0.93 -14.01 2.56
CA ALA A 52 0.16 -14.52 1.73
C ALA A 52 0.68 -13.45 0.77
N ASN A 53 -0.22 -12.75 0.08
CA ASN A 53 0.12 -11.68 -0.85
C ASN A 53 0.85 -10.52 -0.14
N ARG A 54 0.45 -10.18 1.10
CA ARG A 54 1.15 -9.17 1.90
C ARG A 54 2.58 -9.60 2.22
N LYS A 55 2.79 -10.86 2.60
CA LYS A 55 4.14 -11.38 2.90
C LYS A 55 5.05 -11.31 1.68
N GLU A 56 4.54 -11.73 0.52
CA GLU A 56 5.26 -11.63 -0.75
C GLU A 56 5.59 -10.18 -1.11
N ASN A 57 4.60 -9.29 -1.03
CA ASN A 57 4.81 -7.87 -1.34
C ASN A 57 5.84 -7.20 -0.41
N ILE A 58 5.81 -7.51 0.89
CA ILE A 58 6.80 -7.01 1.84
C ILE A 58 8.20 -7.53 1.50
N ALA A 59 8.33 -8.79 1.08
CA ALA A 59 9.62 -9.34 0.66
C ALA A 59 10.17 -8.59 -0.56
N THR A 60 9.34 -8.40 -1.59
CA THR A 60 9.72 -7.62 -2.79
C THR A 60 10.13 -6.19 -2.45
N LEU A 61 9.38 -5.51 -1.58
CA LEU A 61 9.71 -4.14 -1.17
C LEU A 61 11.04 -4.07 -0.41
N ARG A 62 11.34 -5.07 0.43
CA ARG A 62 12.63 -5.15 1.12
C ARG A 62 13.80 -5.37 0.16
N GLU A 63 13.62 -6.21 -0.85
CA GLU A 63 14.63 -6.41 -1.90
C GLU A 63 14.89 -5.12 -2.70
N GLN A 64 13.82 -4.41 -3.06
CA GLN A 64 13.93 -3.11 -3.76
C GLN A 64 14.64 -2.05 -2.91
N LEU A 65 14.32 -1.98 -1.61
CA LEU A 65 15.00 -1.06 -0.70
C LEU A 65 16.49 -1.39 -0.57
N ALA A 66 16.84 -2.67 -0.41
CA ALA A 66 18.23 -3.08 -0.33
C ALA A 66 19.02 -2.76 -1.62
N ALA A 67 18.39 -2.89 -2.79
CA ALA A 67 19.00 -2.51 -4.06
C ALA A 67 19.24 -1.00 -4.14
N LEU A 68 18.25 -0.18 -3.76
CA LEU A 68 18.37 1.28 -3.77
C LEU A 68 19.41 1.77 -2.75
N GLU A 69 19.45 1.20 -1.55
CA GLU A 69 20.45 1.52 -0.53
C GLU A 69 21.88 1.20 -1.02
N ALA A 70 22.06 0.10 -1.77
CA ALA A 70 23.35 -0.24 -2.37
C ALA A 70 23.74 0.73 -3.50
N GLU A 71 22.78 1.16 -4.33
CA GLU A 71 22.98 2.17 -5.36
C GLU A 71 23.36 3.53 -4.76
N GLU A 72 22.67 3.97 -3.70
CA GLU A 72 23.00 5.19 -2.98
C GLU A 72 24.40 5.12 -2.36
N ALA A 73 24.75 4.02 -1.70
CA ALA A 73 26.10 3.83 -1.15
C ALA A 73 27.19 3.82 -2.22
N ALA A 74 26.91 3.31 -3.43
CA ALA A 74 27.83 3.38 -4.56
C ALA A 74 27.93 4.81 -5.14
N ALA A 75 26.82 5.54 -5.21
CA ALA A 75 26.77 6.94 -5.62
C ALA A 75 27.53 7.85 -4.63
N GLU A 76 27.41 7.62 -3.33
CA GLU A 76 28.18 8.35 -2.30
C GLU A 76 29.68 8.06 -2.40
N LYS A 77 30.09 6.80 -2.59
CA LYS A 77 31.50 6.45 -2.80
C LYS A 77 32.09 7.11 -4.05
N SER A 78 31.32 7.18 -5.14
CA SER A 78 31.77 7.84 -6.35
C SER A 78 31.78 9.37 -6.25
N ARG A 79 30.90 9.97 -5.44
CA ARG A 79 30.95 11.40 -5.10
C ARG A 79 32.13 11.75 -4.21
N GLY A 80 32.39 10.97 -3.16
CA GLY A 80 33.55 11.17 -2.27
C GLY A 80 34.90 11.05 -3.01
N ALA A 81 34.99 10.17 -4.01
CA ALA A 81 36.18 10.05 -4.85
C ALA A 81 36.37 11.19 -5.86
N ALA A 82 35.33 11.97 -6.16
CA ALA A 82 35.40 13.11 -7.08
C ALA A 82 35.73 14.45 -6.39
N GLU A 83 35.68 14.51 -5.05
CA GLU A 83 35.94 15.72 -4.26
C GLU A 83 37.37 15.78 -3.68
N GLU A 84 38.19 14.73 -3.84
CA GLU A 84 39.63 14.78 -3.60
C GLU A 84 40.38 15.23 -4.86
N ILE A 85 40.30 16.53 -5.19
CA ILE A 85 41.34 17.18 -5.99
C ILE A 85 42.43 17.63 -5.00
N PRO A 86 43.64 17.03 -4.99
CA PRO A 86 44.71 17.49 -4.11
C PRO A 86 45.13 18.91 -4.52
N ALA A 87 44.87 19.87 -3.63
CA ALA A 87 45.28 21.26 -3.76
C ALA A 87 46.81 21.40 -3.53
N ASN A 88 47.64 20.91 -4.45
CA ASN A 88 49.09 20.92 -4.27
C ASN A 88 49.94 21.21 -5.52
N ASP A 89 49.41 21.92 -6.54
CA ASP A 89 50.23 22.35 -7.70
C ASP A 89 49.98 23.82 -8.10
N ALA A 90 50.03 24.75 -7.14
CA ALA A 90 49.89 26.19 -7.39
C ALA A 90 51.15 27.03 -7.09
N GLU A 91 52.33 26.43 -6.92
CA GLU A 91 53.59 27.17 -6.73
C GLU A 91 54.73 26.70 -7.65
N VAL A 92 54.55 26.72 -8.98
CA VAL A 92 55.70 26.67 -9.92
C VAL A 92 55.48 27.59 -11.14
N ILE A 93 55.07 28.83 -10.93
CA ILE A 93 55.15 29.87 -11.98
C ILE A 93 55.72 31.17 -11.40
N GLN A 94 56.88 31.09 -10.74
CA GLN A 94 57.76 32.24 -10.50
C GLN A 94 59.23 31.79 -10.54
N ALA A 95 59.69 31.33 -11.69
CA ALA A 95 61.12 31.23 -11.97
C ALA A 95 61.36 31.06 -13.47
N PHE A 96 61.11 32.10 -14.27
CA PHE A 96 61.88 32.35 -15.48
C PHE A 96 61.72 33.82 -15.85
N SER A 97 62.61 34.62 -15.26
CA SER A 97 63.04 35.92 -15.78
C SER A 97 63.89 35.72 -17.03
#